data_AF-A0A635R8N4-F1
#
_entry.id   AF-A0A635R8N4-F1
#
_cell.length_a   1.000
_cell.length_b   1.000
_cell.length_c   1.000
_cell.angle_alpha   90.00
_cell.angle_beta   90.00
_cell.angle_gamma   90.00
#
_symmetry.space_group_name_H-M   'P 1'
#
loop_
_entity.id
_entity.type
_entity.pdbx_description
1 polymer ?
#
loop_
_entity_poly.entity_id
_entity_poly.type
_entity_poly.pdbx_seq_one_letter_code
_entity_poly.pdbx_strand_id
1 'polypeptide(L)'
;MSEPQLLRSVLMKIKSQHEEIQSLALTLGYAPGDLRSKSYVNASSIVLTPDERLAYVLYLRRLGYVCALPEQLPFTDGVNHINFYSNGRTTVGKMISNFYAKPDGSKFDTIHGQFLTLEGYYHYLRIVDYMLHMGYSIKSMGRLETEFPDILRLRTLTGTECIQLGRRLKAAIYGKTDYRPGEFSSYATGAFKNAVLRKLHLLQYDGSCLGNTLSYCHSMNLPFLHYYVMNGRVITPPHSEWLPNLVVSIIENIDYNDSTFDITDVSERMGLI
;
A
#
# COMPACT_ATOMS: atom_id res chain seq x y z
N MET A 1 -7.71 7.57 -21.45
CA MET A 1 -7.64 6.19 -20.91
C MET A 1 -8.80 5.36 -21.42
N SER A 2 -8.52 4.12 -21.84
CA SER A 2 -9.55 3.10 -21.96
C SER A 2 -10.17 2.84 -20.58
N GLU A 3 -11.49 2.70 -20.52
CA GLU A 3 -12.17 2.32 -19.27
C GLU A 3 -11.54 1.05 -18.67
N PRO A 4 -11.21 1.01 -17.35
CA PRO A 4 -10.57 -0.14 -16.71
C PRO A 4 -11.39 -1.43 -16.87
N GLN A 5 -10.72 -2.59 -16.94
CA GLN A 5 -11.40 -3.86 -17.23
C GLN A 5 -12.39 -4.23 -16.13
N LEU A 6 -12.05 -3.94 -14.87
CA LEU A 6 -12.94 -4.19 -13.74
C LEU A 6 -14.21 -3.34 -13.80
N LEU A 7 -14.09 -2.05 -14.14
CA LEU A 7 -15.26 -1.18 -14.28
C LEU A 7 -16.17 -1.66 -15.43
N ARG A 8 -15.58 -2.03 -16.58
CA ARG A 8 -16.34 -2.63 -17.70
C ARG A 8 -17.12 -3.86 -17.27
N SER A 9 -16.49 -4.76 -16.51
CA SER A 9 -17.15 -5.96 -15.96
C SER A 9 -18.37 -5.57 -15.12
N VAL A 10 -18.24 -4.60 -14.22
CA VAL A 10 -19.36 -4.14 -13.38
C VAL A 10 -20.49 -3.55 -14.22
N LEU A 11 -20.19 -2.65 -15.15
CA LEU A 11 -21.21 -2.02 -15.99
C LEU A 11 -21.94 -3.05 -16.88
N MET A 12 -21.24 -4.09 -17.35
CA MET A 12 -21.87 -5.21 -18.05
C MET A 12 -22.82 -6.01 -17.15
N LYS A 13 -22.46 -6.27 -15.89
CA LYS A 13 -23.35 -6.95 -14.92
C LYS A 13 -24.62 -6.15 -14.67
N ILE A 14 -24.48 -4.84 -14.41
CA ILE A 14 -25.61 -3.91 -14.24
C ILE A 14 -26.56 -4.01 -15.45
N LYS A 15 -26.00 -3.90 -16.65
CA LYS A 15 -26.78 -3.98 -17.90
C LYS A 15 -27.48 -5.34 -18.06
N SER A 16 -26.80 -6.45 -17.79
CA SER A 16 -27.34 -7.80 -17.97
C SER A 16 -28.48 -8.16 -17.00
N GLN A 17 -28.49 -7.55 -15.81
CA GLN A 17 -29.50 -7.80 -14.78
C GLN A 17 -30.60 -6.74 -14.79
N HIS A 18 -30.58 -5.82 -15.76
CA HIS A 18 -31.53 -4.71 -15.88
C HIS A 18 -31.65 -3.89 -14.59
N GLU A 19 -30.55 -3.80 -13.82
CA GLU A 19 -30.52 -2.97 -12.61
C GLU A 19 -30.11 -1.54 -12.94
N GLU A 20 -30.59 -0.59 -12.13
CA GLU A 20 -30.16 0.79 -12.21
C GLU A 20 -28.84 0.99 -11.45
N ILE A 21 -27.98 1.88 -11.96
CA ILE A 21 -26.76 2.31 -11.27
C ILE A 21 -27.09 2.76 -9.84
N GLN A 22 -28.21 3.46 -9.65
CA GLN A 22 -28.61 3.95 -8.33
C GLN A 22 -28.88 2.81 -7.34
N SER A 23 -29.44 1.68 -7.78
CA SER A 23 -29.76 0.54 -6.91
C SER A 23 -28.50 -0.09 -6.32
N LEU A 24 -27.47 -0.32 -7.15
CA LEU A 24 -26.19 -0.84 -6.70
C LEU A 24 -25.38 0.18 -5.90
N ALA A 25 -25.49 1.48 -6.21
CA ALA A 25 -24.85 2.53 -5.41
C ALA A 25 -25.38 2.55 -3.97
N LEU A 26 -26.70 2.46 -3.79
CA LEU A 26 -27.34 2.49 -2.47
C LEU A 26 -26.94 1.30 -1.59
N THR A 27 -26.68 0.12 -2.17
CA THR A 27 -26.26 -1.08 -1.40
C THR A 27 -24.86 -0.94 -0.83
N LEU A 28 -24.02 -0.12 -1.49
CA LEU A 28 -22.69 0.25 -1.03
C LEU A 28 -22.70 1.51 -0.15
N GLY A 29 -23.89 2.03 0.17
CA GLY A 29 -24.07 3.24 0.96
C GLY A 29 -23.66 4.52 0.22
N TYR A 30 -23.75 4.53 -1.10
CA TYR A 30 -23.48 5.71 -1.93
C TYR A 30 -24.78 6.34 -2.46
N ALA A 31 -24.83 7.66 -2.48
CA ALA A 31 -25.93 8.43 -3.08
C ALA A 31 -25.39 9.65 -3.84
N PRO A 32 -26.11 10.16 -4.87
CA PRO A 32 -25.83 11.46 -5.46
C PRO A 32 -25.94 12.55 -4.39
N GLY A 33 -24.96 13.47 -4.31
CA GLY A 33 -24.99 14.76 -3.61
C GLY A 33 -25.91 15.00 -2.39
N ASP A 34 -25.30 15.48 -1.30
CA ASP A 34 -25.85 15.83 0.04
C ASP A 34 -26.66 14.71 0.73
N LEU A 35 -26.09 14.19 1.82
CA LEU A 35 -26.49 13.03 2.63
C LEU A 35 -27.87 13.13 3.31
N ARG A 36 -28.72 14.07 2.90
CA ARG A 36 -30.04 14.33 3.53
C ARG A 36 -31.08 13.28 3.20
N SER A 37 -30.88 12.43 2.20
CA SER A 37 -31.83 11.37 1.87
C SER A 37 -31.60 10.13 2.75
N LYS A 38 -32.50 9.93 3.72
CA LYS A 38 -32.51 8.81 4.68
C LYS A 38 -32.98 7.48 4.08
N SER A 39 -32.91 7.32 2.76
CA SER A 39 -33.47 6.16 2.06
C SER A 39 -32.35 5.17 1.74
N TYR A 40 -31.86 4.51 2.78
CA TYR A 40 -30.87 3.45 2.65
C TYR A 40 -31.61 2.13 2.69
N VAL A 41 -31.53 1.41 1.58
CA VAL A 41 -31.81 -0.02 1.34
C VAL A 41 -32.69 -0.12 0.11
N ASN A 42 -32.01 -0.21 -1.04
CA ASN A 42 -32.52 -1.05 -2.11
C ASN A 42 -31.64 -2.31 -2.12
N ALA A 43 -32.21 -3.47 -2.39
CA ALA A 43 -31.43 -4.71 -2.50
C ALA A 43 -31.04 -4.91 -3.96
N SER A 44 -29.78 -4.67 -4.29
CA SER A 44 -29.19 -5.13 -5.56
C SER A 44 -28.90 -6.62 -5.45
N SER A 45 -29.20 -7.36 -6.52
CA SER A 45 -28.85 -8.78 -6.64
C SER A 45 -27.42 -8.99 -7.19
N ILE A 46 -26.78 -7.90 -7.65
CA ILE A 46 -25.43 -7.94 -8.21
C ILE A 46 -24.39 -8.24 -7.12
N VAL A 47 -23.68 -9.35 -7.30
CA VAL A 47 -22.54 -9.71 -6.46
C VAL A 47 -21.25 -9.22 -7.11
N LEU A 48 -20.56 -8.30 -6.41
CA LEU A 48 -19.25 -7.77 -6.81
C LEU A 48 -18.13 -8.41 -6.00
N THR A 49 -17.02 -8.74 -6.67
CA THR A 49 -15.75 -9.01 -5.99
C THR A 49 -15.24 -7.75 -5.27
N PRO A 50 -14.30 -7.85 -4.31
CA PRO A 50 -13.70 -6.68 -3.68
C PRO A 50 -13.11 -5.66 -4.67
N ASP A 51 -12.46 -6.13 -5.74
CA ASP A 51 -11.79 -5.29 -6.73
C ASP A 51 -12.80 -4.65 -7.71
N GLU A 52 -13.84 -5.39 -8.11
CA GLU A 52 -14.97 -4.82 -8.87
C GLU A 52 -15.70 -3.74 -8.06
N ARG A 53 -15.87 -3.97 -6.75
CA ARG A 53 -16.48 -2.99 -5.85
C ARG A 53 -15.64 -1.73 -5.75
N LEU A 54 -14.33 -1.84 -5.59
CA LEU A 54 -13.42 -0.70 -5.60
C LEU A 54 -13.53 0.09 -6.91
N ALA A 55 -13.48 -0.60 -8.07
CA ALA A 55 -13.61 0.04 -9.38
C ALA A 55 -14.93 0.82 -9.52
N TYR A 56 -16.03 0.21 -9.06
CA TYR A 56 -17.35 0.84 -9.10
C TYR A 56 -17.46 2.03 -8.13
N VAL A 57 -16.89 1.93 -6.94
CA VAL A 57 -16.83 3.03 -5.96
C VAL A 57 -16.08 4.23 -6.53
N LEU A 58 -14.96 4.01 -7.21
CA LEU A 58 -14.21 5.08 -7.86
C LEU A 58 -15.01 5.71 -9.00
N TYR A 59 -15.77 4.92 -9.75
CA TYR A 59 -16.72 5.42 -10.75
C TYR A 59 -17.83 6.28 -10.12
N LEU A 60 -18.45 5.83 -9.04
CA LEU A 60 -19.48 6.58 -8.32
C LEU A 60 -18.94 7.92 -7.79
N ARG A 61 -17.74 7.92 -7.19
CA ARG A 61 -17.08 9.13 -6.70
C ARG A 61 -16.80 10.11 -7.83
N ARG A 62 -16.35 9.63 -8.99
CA ARG A 62 -16.16 10.44 -10.20
C ARG A 62 -17.47 11.07 -10.70
N LEU A 63 -18.61 10.40 -10.51
CA LEU A 63 -19.94 10.95 -10.81
C LEU A 63 -20.49 11.89 -9.73
N GLY A 64 -19.74 12.14 -8.65
CA GLY A 64 -20.16 13.02 -7.54
C GLY A 64 -21.02 12.33 -6.47
N TYR A 65 -21.02 11.01 -6.41
CA TYR A 65 -21.68 10.28 -5.32
C TYR A 65 -20.85 10.35 -4.04
N VAL A 66 -21.53 10.40 -2.90
CA VAL A 66 -20.92 10.47 -1.57
C VAL A 66 -21.27 9.22 -0.78
N CYS A 67 -20.31 8.69 -0.02
CA CYS A 67 -20.52 7.57 0.87
C CYS A 67 -21.14 8.04 2.18
N ALA A 68 -22.25 7.43 2.59
CA ALA A 68 -22.93 7.67 3.86
C ALA A 68 -22.42 6.77 5.00
N LEU A 69 -21.58 5.77 4.71
CA LEU A 69 -21.09 4.82 5.71
C LEU A 69 -20.00 5.48 6.57
N PRO A 70 -20.25 5.75 7.86
CA PRO A 70 -19.29 6.47 8.71
C PRO A 70 -18.15 5.58 9.19
N GLU A 71 -18.36 4.26 9.28
CA GLU A 71 -17.42 3.33 9.89
C GLU A 71 -16.46 2.69 8.86
N GLN A 72 -15.17 2.74 9.19
CA GLN A 72 -14.11 2.11 8.41
C GLN A 72 -13.75 0.76 9.05
N LEU A 73 -14.46 -0.29 8.63
CA LEU A 73 -14.39 -1.64 9.19
C LEU A 73 -13.91 -2.64 8.13
N PRO A 74 -13.45 -3.84 8.53
CA PRO A 74 -12.99 -4.85 7.59
C PRO A 74 -13.92 -5.12 6.41
N PHE A 75 -15.24 -5.09 6.58
CA PHE A 75 -16.19 -5.34 5.49
C PHE A 75 -16.42 -4.14 4.56
N THR A 76 -16.05 -2.92 4.97
CA THR A 76 -16.10 -1.69 4.16
C THR A 76 -14.77 -1.35 3.48
N ASP A 77 -13.73 -2.19 3.62
CA ASP A 77 -12.49 -2.09 2.84
C ASP A 77 -12.76 -2.30 1.34
N GLY A 78 -12.36 -1.33 0.54
CA GLY A 78 -12.73 -1.18 -0.88
C GLY A 78 -14.06 -0.45 -1.12
N VAL A 79 -14.72 0.04 -0.07
CA VAL A 79 -15.98 0.81 -0.16
C VAL A 79 -15.79 2.26 0.27
N ASN A 80 -15.35 2.49 1.51
CA ASN A 80 -15.17 3.84 2.05
C ASN A 80 -13.73 4.12 2.48
N HIS A 81 -12.83 3.16 2.32
CA HIS A 81 -11.39 3.26 2.53
C HIS A 81 -10.65 2.11 1.82
N ILE A 82 -9.33 2.15 1.79
CA ILE A 82 -8.45 1.02 1.43
C ILE A 82 -7.57 0.69 2.63
N ASN A 83 -7.56 -0.57 3.06
CA ASN A 83 -6.65 -1.03 4.11
C ASN A 83 -5.34 -1.57 3.53
N PHE A 84 -4.20 -1.00 3.93
CA PHE A 84 -2.87 -1.42 3.53
C PHE A 84 -2.43 -2.64 4.32
N TYR A 85 -3.04 -3.78 4.05
CA TYR A 85 -2.85 -5.00 4.82
C TYR A 85 -2.79 -6.21 3.90
N SER A 86 -1.84 -7.12 4.15
CA SER A 86 -1.64 -8.31 3.29
C SER A 86 -2.84 -9.26 3.29
N ASN A 87 -3.67 -9.22 4.33
CA ASN A 87 -4.96 -9.94 4.37
C ASN A 87 -6.16 -8.98 4.26
N GLY A 88 -5.97 -7.78 3.70
CA GLY A 88 -7.06 -6.86 3.36
C GLY A 88 -8.01 -7.46 2.31
N ARG A 89 -9.07 -6.74 1.96
CA ARG A 89 -10.05 -7.21 0.95
C ARG A 89 -9.62 -6.89 -0.46
N THR A 90 -9.12 -5.67 -0.67
CA THR A 90 -8.73 -5.18 -2.00
C THR A 90 -7.35 -5.68 -2.41
N THR A 91 -7.18 -6.00 -3.69
CA THR A 91 -5.86 -6.38 -4.23
C THR A 91 -4.87 -5.23 -4.14
N VAL A 92 -5.32 -3.99 -4.37
CA VAL A 92 -4.52 -2.77 -4.19
C VAL A 92 -3.96 -2.65 -2.76
N GLY A 93 -4.81 -2.79 -1.74
CA GLY A 93 -4.42 -2.72 -0.33
C GLY A 93 -3.45 -3.85 0.07
N LYS A 94 -3.66 -5.06 -0.47
CA LYS A 94 -2.72 -6.17 -0.30
C LYS A 94 -1.37 -5.88 -0.93
N MET A 95 -1.34 -5.39 -2.16
CA MET A 95 -0.12 -5.15 -2.92
C MET A 95 0.81 -4.12 -2.25
N ILE A 96 0.26 -3.05 -1.69
CA ILE A 96 1.08 -2.01 -1.05
C ILE A 96 1.60 -2.40 0.34
N SER A 97 0.93 -3.32 1.05
CA SER A 97 1.38 -3.85 2.35
C SER A 97 2.86 -4.19 2.38
N ASN A 98 3.52 -3.92 3.52
CA ASN A 98 4.95 -4.20 3.69
C ASN A 98 5.33 -5.67 3.45
N PHE A 99 4.37 -6.57 3.67
CA PHE A 99 4.53 -8.02 3.54
C PHE A 99 4.28 -8.58 2.15
N TYR A 100 3.78 -7.76 1.22
CA TYR A 100 3.46 -8.27 -0.11
C TYR A 100 4.73 -8.61 -0.90
N ALA A 101 4.79 -9.87 -1.33
CA ALA A 101 5.74 -10.37 -2.32
C ALA A 101 4.96 -10.69 -3.61
N LYS A 102 5.49 -10.27 -4.76
CA LYS A 102 4.88 -10.60 -6.04
C LYS A 102 4.94 -12.13 -6.25
N PRO A 103 3.87 -12.79 -6.71
CA PRO A 103 3.83 -14.26 -6.82
C PRO A 103 4.91 -14.88 -7.71
N ASP A 104 5.42 -14.14 -8.70
CA ASP A 104 6.50 -14.59 -9.59
C ASP A 104 7.91 -14.37 -9.01
N GLY A 105 8.01 -13.89 -7.78
CA GLY A 105 9.29 -13.64 -7.12
C GLY A 105 10.03 -12.39 -7.59
N SER A 106 9.41 -11.55 -8.42
CA SER A 106 10.02 -10.28 -8.84
C SER A 106 10.33 -9.39 -7.63
N LYS A 107 11.48 -8.73 -7.69
CA LYS A 107 11.99 -7.86 -6.64
C LYS A 107 11.97 -6.42 -7.13
N PHE A 108 11.79 -5.47 -6.21
CA PHE A 108 12.01 -4.05 -6.51
C PHE A 108 13.46 -3.68 -6.20
N ASP A 109 14.01 -2.76 -6.98
CA ASP A 109 15.35 -2.24 -6.75
C ASP A 109 15.39 -1.31 -5.54
N THR A 110 16.54 -1.24 -4.89
CA THR A 110 16.87 -0.24 -3.88
C THR A 110 18.35 0.14 -4.05
N ILE A 111 18.79 1.23 -3.41
CA ILE A 111 20.21 1.61 -3.37
C ILE A 111 21.10 0.54 -2.70
N HIS A 112 20.50 -0.40 -1.96
CA HIS A 112 21.20 -1.49 -1.27
C HIS A 112 21.04 -2.85 -2.00
N GLY A 113 20.48 -2.84 -3.21
CA GLY A 113 20.16 -4.03 -4.00
C GLY A 113 18.68 -4.40 -3.99
N GLN A 114 18.35 -5.56 -4.54
CA GLN A 114 16.97 -5.95 -4.78
C GLN A 114 16.32 -6.64 -3.58
N PHE A 115 15.06 -6.30 -3.29
CA PHE A 115 14.28 -6.86 -2.19
C PHE A 115 12.92 -7.38 -2.67
N LEU A 116 12.50 -8.51 -2.09
CA LEU A 116 11.21 -9.11 -2.38
C LEU A 116 10.05 -8.40 -1.65
N THR A 117 10.30 -7.87 -0.46
CA THR A 117 9.28 -7.21 0.39
C THR A 117 9.85 -5.95 1.04
N LEU A 118 8.98 -4.98 1.36
CA LEU A 118 9.38 -3.79 2.13
C LEU A 118 9.75 -4.16 3.57
N GLU A 119 9.16 -5.21 4.14
CA GLU A 119 9.52 -5.70 5.49
C GLU A 119 10.99 -6.12 5.58
N GLY A 120 11.46 -6.90 4.59
CA GLY A 120 12.87 -7.28 4.51
C GLY A 120 13.79 -6.07 4.39
N TYR A 121 13.40 -5.10 3.56
CA TYR A 121 14.16 -3.87 3.41
C TYR A 121 14.12 -2.99 4.66
N TYR A 122 12.99 -2.92 5.36
CA TYR A 122 12.86 -2.20 6.63
C TYR A 122 13.83 -2.74 7.68
N HIS A 123 13.91 -4.07 7.82
CA HIS A 123 14.86 -4.70 8.73
C HIS A 123 16.32 -4.43 8.35
N TYR A 124 16.63 -4.48 7.06
CA TYR A 124 17.96 -4.13 6.55
C TYR A 124 18.30 -2.66 6.87
N LEU A 125 17.41 -1.73 6.54
CA LEU A 125 17.60 -0.31 6.81
C LEU A 125 17.75 0.00 8.29
N ARG A 126 17.03 -0.68 9.18
CA ARG A 126 17.23 -0.51 10.63
C ARG A 126 18.65 -0.87 11.07
N ILE A 127 19.29 -1.85 10.43
CA ILE A 127 20.69 -2.20 10.70
C ILE A 127 21.62 -1.13 10.12
N VAL A 128 21.39 -0.69 8.88
CA VAL A 128 22.15 0.40 8.23
C VAL A 128 22.10 1.68 9.08
N ASP A 129 20.91 2.07 9.51
CA ASP A 129 20.66 3.31 10.24
C ASP A 129 21.39 3.33 11.59
N TYR A 130 21.39 2.19 12.28
CA TYR A 130 22.19 2.00 13.50
C TYR A 130 23.71 2.09 13.23
N MET A 131 24.19 1.53 12.12
CA MET A 131 25.60 1.59 11.77
C MET A 131 26.05 3.02 11.45
N LEU A 132 25.22 3.78 10.73
CA LEU A 132 25.45 5.20 10.49
C LEU A 132 25.47 5.99 11.81
N HIS A 133 24.56 5.69 12.73
CA HIS A 133 24.54 6.29 14.07
C HIS A 133 25.84 6.02 14.85
N MET A 134 26.42 4.83 14.70
CA MET A 134 27.71 4.46 15.30
C MET A 134 28.93 5.05 14.56
N GLY A 135 28.72 5.89 13.54
CA GLY A 135 29.79 6.56 12.79
C GLY A 135 30.41 5.73 11.66
N TYR A 136 29.83 4.57 11.32
CA TYR A 136 30.28 3.80 10.17
C TYR A 136 29.84 4.46 8.87
N SER A 137 30.67 4.33 7.83
CA SER A 137 30.31 4.80 6.48
C SER A 137 29.50 3.74 5.72
N ILE A 138 28.75 4.14 4.69
CA ILE A 138 28.05 3.20 3.79
C ILE A 138 29.03 2.21 3.14
N LYS A 139 30.26 2.64 2.82
CA LYS A 139 31.31 1.75 2.27
C LYS A 139 31.69 0.63 3.24
N SER A 140 31.49 0.85 4.54
CA SER A 140 31.75 -0.13 5.59
C SER A 140 30.67 -1.24 5.64
N MET A 141 29.54 -1.08 4.94
CA MET A 141 28.44 -2.04 4.93
C MET A 141 28.84 -3.42 4.37
N GLY A 142 29.81 -3.49 3.45
CA GLY A 142 30.31 -4.78 2.96
C GLY A 142 30.91 -5.67 4.07
N ARG A 143 31.37 -5.07 5.18
CA ARG A 143 31.82 -5.82 6.35
C ARG A 143 30.68 -6.49 7.10
N LEU A 144 29.49 -5.88 7.13
CA LEU A 144 28.32 -6.46 7.79
C LEU A 144 27.84 -7.72 7.10
N GLU A 145 27.87 -7.76 5.76
CA GLU A 145 27.51 -8.97 5.02
C GLU A 145 28.54 -10.09 5.22
N THR A 146 29.78 -9.74 5.57
CA THR A 146 30.82 -10.73 5.92
C THR A 146 30.64 -11.27 7.35
N GLU A 147 30.37 -10.39 8.32
CA GLU A 147 30.23 -10.74 9.74
C GLU A 147 28.86 -11.37 10.05
N PHE A 148 27.81 -10.93 9.34
CA PHE A 148 26.43 -11.38 9.48
C PHE A 148 25.86 -11.78 8.11
N PRO A 149 26.32 -12.89 7.50
CA PRO A 149 25.91 -13.30 6.16
C PRO A 149 24.40 -13.52 6.01
N ASP A 150 23.72 -13.87 7.11
CA ASP A 150 22.27 -14.00 7.17
C ASP A 150 21.52 -12.70 6.80
N ILE A 151 22.16 -11.51 6.87
CA ILE A 151 21.54 -10.24 6.47
C ILE A 151 21.08 -10.25 5.00
N LEU A 152 21.78 -10.99 4.13
CA LEU A 152 21.44 -11.13 2.72
C LEU A 152 20.10 -11.85 2.52
N ARG A 153 19.70 -12.71 3.47
CA ARG A 153 18.42 -13.43 3.41
C ARG A 153 17.22 -12.51 3.59
N LEU A 154 17.38 -11.35 4.23
CA LEU A 154 16.32 -10.34 4.31
C LEU A 154 15.86 -9.87 2.92
N ARG A 155 16.69 -10.02 1.88
CA ARG A 155 16.35 -9.68 0.49
C ARG A 155 15.31 -10.60 -0.14
N THR A 156 15.12 -11.81 0.41
CA THR A 156 14.27 -12.85 -0.19
C THR A 156 13.22 -13.42 0.76
N LEU A 157 13.32 -13.18 2.08
CA LEU A 157 12.33 -13.66 3.04
C LEU A 157 11.06 -12.80 3.06
N THR A 158 9.97 -13.43 3.51
CA THR A 158 8.66 -12.79 3.69
C THR A 158 8.08 -13.14 5.06
N GLY A 159 7.01 -12.44 5.46
CA GLY A 159 6.19 -12.80 6.61
C GLY A 159 6.97 -13.01 7.92
N THR A 160 6.55 -14.03 8.67
CA THR A 160 7.08 -14.34 10.01
C THR A 160 8.57 -14.65 10.02
N GLU A 161 9.08 -15.36 9.02
CA GLU A 161 10.50 -15.71 8.94
C GLU A 161 11.38 -14.46 8.80
N CYS A 162 10.95 -13.51 7.97
CA CYS A 162 11.61 -12.23 7.80
C CYS A 162 11.66 -11.43 9.11
N ILE A 163 10.52 -11.35 9.81
CA ILE A 163 10.41 -10.67 11.12
C ILE A 163 11.36 -11.32 12.14
N GLN A 164 11.34 -12.64 12.25
CA GLN A 164 12.15 -13.38 13.22
C GLN A 164 13.64 -13.19 12.94
N LEU A 165 14.06 -13.33 11.68
CA LEU A 165 15.45 -13.10 11.30
C LEU A 165 15.86 -11.65 11.57
N GLY A 166 15.05 -10.69 11.12
CA GLY A 166 15.32 -9.28 11.30
C GLY A 166 15.40 -8.87 12.77
N ARG A 167 14.58 -9.44 13.66
CA ARG A 167 14.68 -9.23 15.11
C ARG A 167 15.95 -9.84 15.69
N ARG A 168 16.30 -11.06 15.27
CA ARG A 168 17.52 -11.76 15.73
C ARG A 168 18.79 -11.02 15.33
N LEU A 169 18.89 -10.59 14.07
CA LEU A 169 20.03 -9.81 13.57
C LEU A 169 20.17 -8.49 14.34
N LYS A 170 19.07 -7.75 14.50
CA LYS A 170 19.07 -6.52 15.31
C LYS A 170 19.49 -6.79 16.75
N ALA A 171 19.01 -7.85 17.39
CA ALA A 171 19.44 -8.19 18.75
C ALA A 171 20.94 -8.54 18.82
N ALA A 172 21.47 -9.28 17.84
CA ALA A 172 22.90 -9.62 17.80
C ALA A 172 23.80 -8.40 17.55
N ILE A 173 23.35 -7.48 16.68
CA ILE A 173 24.12 -6.30 16.26
C ILE A 173 23.98 -5.15 17.28
N TYR A 174 22.79 -4.94 17.84
CA TYR A 174 22.50 -3.87 18.80
C TYR A 174 22.80 -4.28 20.24
N GLY A 175 22.67 -5.56 20.59
CA GLY A 175 22.52 -6.08 21.96
C GLY A 175 23.71 -5.88 22.90
N LYS A 176 24.67 -5.05 22.51
CA LYS A 176 25.75 -4.52 23.35
C LYS A 176 25.65 -3.00 23.56
N THR A 177 24.51 -2.38 23.23
CA THR A 177 24.32 -0.92 23.22
C THR A 177 23.01 -0.49 23.86
N ASP A 178 22.95 0.77 24.29
CA ASP A 178 21.73 1.43 24.78
C ASP A 178 20.85 1.99 23.65
N TYR A 179 21.09 1.59 22.40
CA TYR A 179 20.38 2.11 21.24
C TYR A 179 18.89 1.75 21.29
N ARG A 180 18.05 2.77 21.36
CA ARG A 180 16.59 2.66 21.24
C ARG A 180 16.18 3.23 19.89
N PRO A 181 15.72 2.41 18.93
CA PRO A 181 15.38 2.91 17.60
C PRO A 181 14.21 3.90 17.69
N GLY A 182 14.47 5.14 17.31
CA GLY A 182 13.47 6.17 17.10
C GLY A 182 12.99 6.22 15.65
N GLU A 183 12.68 7.43 15.18
CA GLU A 183 12.46 7.70 13.75
C GLU A 183 13.71 7.35 12.94
N PHE A 184 13.52 7.02 11.66
CA PHE A 184 14.64 6.81 10.75
C PHE A 184 15.44 8.09 10.56
N SER A 185 16.76 7.98 10.35
CA SER A 185 17.54 9.12 9.85
C SER A 185 16.99 9.62 8.51
N SER A 186 17.39 10.83 8.11
CA SER A 186 17.07 11.38 6.78
C SER A 186 17.49 10.44 5.65
N TYR A 187 18.66 9.83 5.78
CA TYR A 187 19.17 8.83 4.84
C TYR A 187 18.25 7.61 4.75
N ALA A 188 17.94 6.96 5.88
CA ALA A 188 17.10 5.77 5.88
C ALA A 188 15.66 6.07 5.42
N THR A 189 15.14 7.27 5.74
CA THR A 189 13.85 7.75 5.27
C THR A 189 13.85 7.91 3.74
N GLY A 190 14.85 8.58 3.16
CA GLY A 190 14.97 8.73 1.70
C GLY A 190 15.13 7.38 0.98
N ALA A 191 15.96 6.49 1.54
CA ALA A 191 16.17 5.16 1.03
C ALA A 191 14.87 4.32 1.04
N PHE A 192 14.06 4.42 2.10
CA PHE A 192 12.79 3.73 2.19
C PHE A 192 11.73 4.33 1.24
N LYS A 193 11.65 5.65 1.11
CA LYS A 193 10.80 6.33 0.11
C LYS A 193 11.12 5.85 -1.32
N ASN A 194 12.40 5.80 -1.69
CA ASN A 194 12.81 5.33 -3.01
C ASN A 194 12.41 3.85 -3.26
N ALA A 195 12.51 3.00 -2.24
CA ALA A 195 12.07 1.61 -2.33
C ALA A 195 10.55 1.49 -2.51
N VAL A 196 9.76 2.29 -1.79
CA VAL A 196 8.29 2.33 -1.97
C VAL A 196 7.95 2.81 -3.38
N LEU A 197 8.58 3.88 -3.88
CA LEU A 197 8.39 4.38 -5.25
C LEU A 197 8.65 3.29 -6.30
N ARG A 198 9.76 2.56 -6.19
CA ARG A 198 10.12 1.48 -7.11
C ARG A 198 9.15 0.30 -7.02
N LYS A 199 8.67 -0.03 -5.82
CA LYS A 199 7.60 -1.02 -5.64
C LYS A 199 6.29 -0.57 -6.32
N LEU A 200 5.90 0.70 -6.17
CA LEU A 200 4.70 1.26 -6.79
C LEU A 200 4.75 1.24 -8.32
N HIS A 201 5.95 1.37 -8.91
CA HIS A 201 6.18 1.23 -10.34
C HIS A 201 6.15 -0.23 -10.80
N LEU A 202 6.76 -1.14 -10.04
CA LEU A 202 6.87 -2.56 -10.39
C LEU A 202 5.49 -3.27 -10.42
N LEU A 203 4.62 -2.94 -9.46
CA LEU A 203 3.35 -3.63 -9.29
C LEU A 203 2.29 -3.08 -10.25
N GLN A 204 1.46 -3.97 -10.79
CA GLN A 204 0.43 -3.67 -11.79
C GLN A 204 -0.95 -4.05 -11.24
N TYR A 205 -1.94 -3.20 -11.49
CA TYR A 205 -3.34 -3.43 -11.18
C TYR A 205 -4.22 -2.86 -12.30
N ASP A 206 -5.10 -3.69 -12.85
CA ASP A 206 -6.07 -3.33 -13.91
C ASP A 206 -5.46 -2.53 -15.07
N GLY A 207 -4.26 -2.94 -15.51
CA GLY A 207 -3.55 -2.33 -16.65
C GLY A 207 -2.74 -1.07 -16.34
N SER A 208 -2.63 -0.66 -15.07
CA SER A 208 -1.80 0.47 -14.64
C SER A 208 -0.83 0.08 -13.52
N CYS A 209 0.27 0.81 -13.39
CA CYS A 209 1.15 0.72 -12.23
C CYS A 209 0.35 1.03 -10.94
N LEU A 210 0.74 0.39 -9.84
CA LEU A 210 0.10 0.54 -8.54
C LEU A 210 0.17 2.00 -8.06
N GLY A 211 1.25 2.72 -8.39
CA GLY A 211 1.39 4.15 -8.10
C GLY A 211 0.27 5.00 -8.72
N ASN A 212 -0.01 4.86 -10.02
CA ASN A 212 -1.09 5.59 -10.68
C ASN A 212 -2.46 5.19 -10.13
N THR A 213 -2.66 3.89 -9.86
CA THR A 213 -3.90 3.38 -9.24
C THR A 213 -4.15 4.03 -7.88
N LEU A 214 -3.13 4.08 -7.02
CA LEU A 214 -3.25 4.71 -5.70
C LEU A 214 -3.41 6.23 -5.81
N SER A 215 -2.72 6.90 -6.74
CA SER A 215 -2.92 8.33 -7.03
C SER A 215 -4.38 8.61 -7.43
N TYR A 216 -4.98 7.74 -8.26
CA TYR A 216 -6.39 7.85 -8.63
C TYR A 216 -7.34 7.62 -7.44
N CYS A 217 -7.06 6.62 -6.60
CA CYS A 217 -7.83 6.41 -5.36
C CYS A 217 -7.77 7.64 -4.44
N HIS A 218 -6.59 8.24 -4.31
CA HIS A 218 -6.37 9.42 -3.49
C HIS A 218 -7.09 10.66 -4.05
N SER A 219 -6.99 10.91 -5.37
CA SER A 219 -7.69 12.03 -6.01
C SER A 219 -9.22 11.92 -5.92
N MET A 220 -9.73 10.69 -5.78
CA MET A 220 -11.14 10.42 -5.49
C MET A 220 -11.51 10.55 -4.01
N ASN A 221 -10.63 11.06 -3.14
CA ASN A 221 -10.82 11.22 -1.69
C ASN A 221 -11.10 9.90 -0.95
N LEU A 222 -10.52 8.78 -1.41
CA LEU A 222 -10.64 7.50 -0.72
C LEU A 222 -9.54 7.39 0.36
N PRO A 223 -9.86 7.31 1.65
CA PRO A 223 -8.87 7.23 2.72
C PRO A 223 -8.05 5.94 2.67
N PHE A 224 -6.77 6.04 3.04
CA PHE A 224 -5.89 4.89 3.24
C PHE A 224 -5.65 4.65 4.72
N LEU A 225 -5.82 3.41 5.16
CA LEU A 225 -5.68 3.00 6.55
C LEU A 225 -4.71 1.83 6.67
N HIS A 226 -4.31 1.55 7.91
CA HIS A 226 -3.55 0.36 8.23
C HIS A 226 -4.06 -0.25 9.54
N TYR A 227 -4.74 -1.37 9.44
CA TYR A 227 -5.15 -2.16 10.60
C TYR A 227 -5.07 -3.66 10.29
N TYR A 228 -4.87 -4.45 11.33
CA TYR A 228 -4.88 -5.91 11.26
C TYR A 228 -6.21 -6.47 11.72
N VAL A 229 -6.55 -7.66 11.22
CA VAL A 229 -7.64 -8.46 11.78
C VAL A 229 -7.03 -9.70 12.40
N MET A 230 -7.09 -9.80 13.72
CA MET A 230 -6.57 -10.95 14.47
C MET A 230 -7.69 -11.54 15.33
N ASN A 231 -7.98 -12.83 15.13
CA ASN A 231 -9.04 -13.54 15.87
C ASN A 231 -10.39 -12.80 15.83
N GLY A 232 -10.76 -12.25 14.67
CA GLY A 232 -12.00 -11.51 14.48
C GLY A 232 -12.00 -10.08 15.03
N ARG A 233 -10.91 -9.61 15.64
CA ARG A 233 -10.79 -8.26 16.20
C ARG A 233 -9.95 -7.35 15.30
N VAL A 234 -10.38 -6.11 15.16
CA VAL A 234 -9.60 -5.04 14.51
C VAL A 234 -8.53 -4.56 15.49
N ILE A 235 -7.29 -4.55 15.03
CA ILE A 235 -6.14 -4.05 15.79
C ILE A 235 -5.48 -2.96 14.97
N THR A 236 -5.48 -1.74 15.51
CA THR A 236 -4.74 -0.61 14.94
C THR A 236 -3.38 -0.54 15.64
N PRO A 237 -2.26 -0.85 14.95
CA PRO A 237 -0.95 -0.78 15.57
C PRO A 237 -0.58 0.68 15.91
N PRO A 238 0.30 0.91 16.89
CA PRO A 238 0.90 2.22 17.10
C PRO A 238 1.53 2.73 15.79
N HIS A 239 1.35 4.02 15.50
CA HIS A 239 1.82 4.67 14.28
C HIS A 239 1.27 4.05 12.97
N SER A 240 0.05 3.51 13.01
CA SER A 240 -0.64 2.93 11.84
C SER A 240 -0.69 3.87 10.62
N GLU A 241 -0.68 5.18 10.85
CA GLU A 241 -0.70 6.21 9.83
C GLU A 241 0.61 6.33 9.03
N TRP A 242 1.73 5.79 9.53
CA TRP A 242 3.05 6.02 8.95
C TRP A 242 3.15 5.54 7.49
N LEU A 243 2.76 4.29 7.20
CA LEU A 243 2.83 3.76 5.84
C LEU A 243 1.83 4.45 4.89
N PRO A 244 0.54 4.63 5.24
CA PRO A 244 -0.39 5.45 4.47
C PRO A 244 0.14 6.84 4.14
N ASN A 245 0.62 7.59 5.14
CA ASN A 245 1.14 8.95 4.95
C ASN A 245 2.39 8.97 4.05
N LEU A 246 3.28 7.99 4.21
CA LEU A 246 4.44 7.84 3.35
C LEU A 246 4.03 7.62 1.89
N VAL A 247 3.07 6.74 1.65
CA VAL A 247 2.56 6.45 0.31
C VAL A 247 1.88 7.68 -0.30
N VAL A 248 1.03 8.38 0.48
CA VAL A 248 0.42 9.66 0.05
C VAL A 248 1.49 10.65 -0.41
N SER A 249 2.55 10.83 0.38
CA SER A 249 3.64 11.75 0.02
C SER A 249 4.38 11.39 -1.28
N ILE A 250 4.24 10.14 -1.76
CA ILE A 250 4.82 9.69 -3.04
C ILE A 250 3.80 9.91 -4.17
N ILE A 251 2.58 9.40 -4.02
CA ILE A 251 1.59 9.37 -5.09
C ILE A 251 1.04 10.75 -5.46
N GLU A 252 1.13 11.74 -4.57
CA GLU A 252 0.82 13.14 -4.89
C GLU A 252 1.71 13.70 -6.00
N ASN A 253 2.84 13.04 -6.29
CA ASN A 253 3.76 13.39 -7.37
C ASN A 253 3.55 12.53 -8.65
N ILE A 254 2.52 11.67 -8.67
CA ILE A 254 2.22 10.75 -9.77
C ILE A 254 0.91 11.18 -10.45
N ASP A 255 0.93 11.37 -11.77
CA ASP A 255 -0.30 11.67 -12.52
C ASP A 255 -1.20 10.43 -12.59
N TYR A 256 -2.41 10.56 -12.04
CA TYR A 256 -3.40 9.49 -12.04
C TYR A 256 -4.05 9.24 -13.40
N ASN A 257 -3.87 10.13 -14.38
CA ASN A 257 -4.42 9.98 -15.74
C ASN A 257 -3.57 9.08 -16.64
N ASP A 258 -2.34 8.77 -16.22
CA ASP A 258 -1.45 7.86 -16.91
C ASP A 258 -1.55 6.44 -16.34
N SER A 259 -1.08 5.45 -17.11
CA SER A 259 -0.98 4.05 -16.68
C SER A 259 0.38 3.67 -16.09
N THR A 260 1.37 4.55 -16.17
CA THR A 260 2.70 4.39 -15.57
C THR A 260 3.28 5.76 -15.22
N PHE A 261 4.47 5.81 -14.63
CA PHE A 261 5.17 7.05 -14.31
C PHE A 261 6.68 6.87 -14.42
N ASP A 262 7.43 7.96 -14.67
CA ASP A 262 8.89 7.93 -14.66
C ASP A 262 9.42 8.01 -13.22
N ILE A 263 10.21 7.00 -12.82
CA ILE A 263 10.78 6.91 -11.47
C ILE A 263 11.77 8.06 -11.20
N THR A 264 12.53 8.48 -12.20
CA THR A 264 13.54 9.54 -12.11
C THR A 264 12.85 10.87 -11.86
N ASP A 265 11.86 11.22 -12.67
CA ASP A 265 11.12 12.48 -12.56
C ASP A 265 10.39 12.60 -11.20
N VAL A 266 9.81 11.50 -10.71
CA VAL A 266 9.19 11.49 -9.37
C VAL A 266 10.26 11.61 -8.28
N SER A 267 11.40 10.94 -8.43
CA SER A 267 12.50 11.01 -7.46
C SER A 267 13.09 12.42 -7.34
N GLU A 268 13.28 13.13 -8.45
CA GLU A 268 13.78 14.52 -8.48
C GLU A 268 12.80 15.48 -7.80
N ARG A 269 11.50 15.40 -8.13
CA ARG A 269 10.45 16.23 -7.49
C ARG A 269 10.39 16.03 -5.98
N MET A 270 10.67 14.82 -5.52
CA MET A 270 10.70 14.46 -4.10
C MET A 270 12.04 14.74 -3.41
N GLY A 271 13.08 15.16 -4.13
CA GLY A 271 14.43 15.36 -3.59
C GLY A 271 15.08 14.07 -3.08
N LEU A 272 14.82 12.93 -3.73
CA LEU A 272 15.36 11.61 -3.35
C LEU A 272 16.68 11.26 -4.05
N ILE A 273 17.05 12.01 -5.09
CA ILE A 273 18.29 11.90 -5.87
C ILE A 273 18.86 13.28 -6.14
#